data_AF-A0A7C6U0T2-F1
#
_entry.id   AF-A0A7C6U0T2-F1
#
_cell.length_a   1.000
_cell.length_b   1.000
_cell.length_c   1.000
_cell.angle_alpha   90.00
_cell.angle_beta   90.00
_cell.angle_gamma   90.00
#
_symmetry.space_group_name_H-M   'P 1'
#
loop_
_entity.id
_entity.type
_entity.pdbx_description
1 polymer ?
#
loop_
_entity_poly.entity_id
_entity_poly.type
_entity_poly.pdbx_seq_one_letter_code
_entity_poly.pdbx_strand_id
1 'polypeptide(L)'
;IKKVKSLTGKPFGVNVMLLSPFAAEVMALILKEEVPVVTTGAGNPGKYLPELKQKGIKVIPVVSSVALAKRLERQGVDALIAEGCEAGGHIGELTTMVLVPQVVDAVGLPVIAAGGIADARGFAAALLLGAQGVQLGTRFVCAKECTVHENYKKAIIAAKDRDTVVTGRSTGHPVRVIRNKLTREYEAREKEGASVKELERLGEGKLAAAAIKGDIVYGSVMAGQSAGLVAKIATAADIIKELVEGTEILLDRKVG
;
A
#
# COMPACT_ATOMS: atom_id res chain seq x y z
N ILE A 1 10.22 15.49 -0.38
CA ILE A 1 9.69 16.43 -1.38
C ILE A 1 10.80 17.08 -2.21
N LYS A 2 11.66 17.95 -1.66
CA LYS A 2 12.72 18.64 -2.42
C LYS A 2 13.61 17.71 -3.27
N LYS A 3 14.01 16.56 -2.71
CA LYS A 3 14.80 15.56 -3.45
C LYS A 3 14.07 15.01 -4.68
N VAL A 4 12.75 14.79 -4.63
CA VAL A 4 11.99 14.31 -5.79
C VAL A 4 11.89 15.41 -6.84
N LYS A 5 11.59 16.65 -6.43
CA LYS A 5 11.58 17.82 -7.33
C LYS A 5 12.93 18.06 -8.02
N SER A 6 14.06 17.76 -7.36
CA SER A 6 15.38 17.85 -8.01
C SER A 6 15.68 16.73 -9.00
N LEU A 7 14.96 15.61 -8.93
CA LEU A 7 15.17 14.44 -9.79
C LEU A 7 14.22 14.41 -10.99
N THR A 8 13.06 15.06 -10.91
CA THR A 8 12.07 15.03 -11.99
C THR A 8 11.13 16.23 -11.95
N GLY A 9 10.74 16.69 -13.15
CA GLY A 9 9.61 17.61 -13.35
C GLY A 9 8.26 16.89 -13.52
N LYS A 10 8.23 15.56 -13.50
CA LYS A 10 6.99 14.77 -13.60
C LYS A 10 6.22 14.79 -12.27
N PRO A 11 4.88 14.59 -12.29
CA PRO A 11 4.09 14.52 -11.06
C PRO A 11 4.58 13.44 -10.08
N PHE A 12 4.43 13.70 -8.78
CA PHE A 12 4.66 12.74 -7.71
C PHE A 12 3.57 12.89 -6.64
N GLY A 13 3.41 11.84 -5.82
CA GLY A 13 2.47 11.84 -4.70
C GLY A 13 3.16 11.82 -3.34
N VAL A 14 2.44 12.26 -2.31
CA VAL A 14 2.80 12.03 -0.90
C VAL A 14 1.67 11.28 -0.21
N ASN A 15 1.99 10.15 0.42
CA ASN A 15 1.06 9.42 1.28
C ASN A 15 1.07 10.04 2.69
N VAL A 16 -0.11 10.30 3.24
CA VAL A 16 -0.29 10.85 4.59
C VAL A 16 -1.04 9.86 5.46
N MET A 17 -0.42 9.54 6.60
CA MET A 17 -1.04 8.75 7.65
C MET A 17 -1.76 9.69 8.62
N LEU A 18 -3.08 9.80 8.50
CA LEU A 18 -3.87 10.89 9.11
C LEU A 18 -4.00 10.80 10.64
N LEU A 19 -3.74 9.63 11.23
CA LEU A 19 -3.67 9.42 12.69
C LEU A 19 -2.27 9.72 13.26
N SER A 20 -1.29 10.08 12.41
CA SER A 20 0.02 10.51 12.90
C SER A 20 -0.12 11.79 13.73
N PRO A 21 0.63 11.94 14.85
CA PRO A 21 0.66 13.19 15.60
C PRO A 21 1.18 14.37 14.74
N PHE A 22 1.94 14.09 13.68
CA PHE A 22 2.49 15.08 12.76
C PHE A 22 1.64 15.30 11.49
N ALA A 23 0.44 14.72 11.40
CA ALA A 23 -0.37 14.77 10.17
C ALA A 23 -0.68 16.22 9.72
N ALA A 24 -0.92 17.13 10.66
CA ALA A 24 -1.16 18.54 10.35
C ALA A 24 0.07 19.24 9.77
N GLU A 25 1.25 18.99 10.33
CA GLU A 25 2.52 19.56 9.85
C GLU A 25 2.88 19.02 8.46
N VAL A 26 2.69 17.71 8.23
CA VAL A 26 2.89 17.09 6.92
C VAL A 26 1.94 17.68 5.89
N MET A 27 0.67 17.90 6.25
CA MET A 27 -0.30 18.52 5.33
C MET A 27 0.05 19.97 5.01
N ALA A 28 0.46 20.76 6.01
CA ALA A 28 0.92 22.14 5.79
C ALA A 28 2.12 22.18 4.84
N LEU A 29 3.06 21.24 4.96
CA LEU A 29 4.19 21.12 4.05
C LEU A 29 3.75 20.75 2.63
N ILE A 30 2.79 19.84 2.47
CA ILE A 30 2.23 19.46 1.17
C ILE A 30 1.58 20.66 0.47
N LEU A 31 0.78 21.44 1.19
CA LEU A 31 0.13 22.65 0.67
C LEU A 31 1.16 23.71 0.28
N LYS A 32 2.18 23.91 1.12
CA LYS A 32 3.28 24.86 0.86
C LYS A 32 4.10 24.47 -0.37
N GLU A 33 4.37 23.18 -0.53
CA GLU A 33 5.18 22.66 -1.63
C GLU A 33 4.35 22.36 -2.88
N GLU A 34 3.03 22.54 -2.85
CA GLU A 34 2.10 22.29 -3.96
C GLU A 34 2.31 20.91 -4.59
N VAL A 35 2.35 19.88 -3.74
CA VAL A 35 2.51 18.49 -4.20
C VAL A 35 1.33 18.12 -5.11
N PRO A 36 1.54 17.54 -6.31
CA PRO A 36 0.46 17.27 -7.25
C PRO A 36 -0.62 16.31 -6.75
N VAL A 37 -0.24 15.30 -5.97
CA VAL A 37 -1.15 14.24 -5.50
C VAL A 37 -0.92 13.94 -4.02
N VAL A 38 -2.01 13.77 -3.27
CA VAL A 38 -2.02 13.24 -1.90
C VAL A 38 -2.78 11.94 -1.89
N THR A 39 -2.16 10.90 -1.35
CA THR A 39 -2.88 9.68 -0.95
C THR A 39 -3.04 9.66 0.57
N THR A 40 -4.11 9.09 1.07
CA THR A 40 -4.33 8.98 2.53
C THR A 40 -4.63 7.55 2.93
N GLY A 41 -3.94 7.08 3.97
CA GLY A 41 -4.18 5.76 4.57
C GLY A 41 -5.33 5.83 5.58
N ALA A 42 -5.16 5.21 6.75
CA ALA A 42 -6.16 5.26 7.82
C ALA A 42 -6.50 6.70 8.25
N GLY A 43 -7.80 6.96 8.45
CA GLY A 43 -8.35 8.26 8.89
C GLY A 43 -9.35 8.86 7.91
N ASN A 44 -9.69 10.14 8.11
CA ASN A 44 -10.65 10.87 7.28
C ASN A 44 -10.00 12.17 6.74
N PRO A 45 -9.82 12.32 5.42
CA PRO A 45 -9.20 13.50 4.82
C PRO A 45 -10.10 14.74 4.81
N GLY A 46 -11.39 14.62 5.19
CA GLY A 46 -12.42 15.63 5.00
C GLY A 46 -12.04 17.05 5.46
N LYS A 47 -11.32 17.18 6.59
CA LYS A 47 -10.89 18.49 7.10
C LYS A 47 -9.87 19.21 6.21
N TYR A 48 -9.16 18.49 5.35
CA TYR A 48 -8.10 19.03 4.48
C TYR A 48 -8.56 19.21 3.03
N LEU A 49 -9.69 18.59 2.63
CA LEU A 49 -10.15 18.62 1.25
C LEU A 49 -10.38 20.03 0.68
N PRO A 50 -10.97 21.00 1.41
CA PRO A 50 -11.19 22.33 0.86
C PRO A 50 -9.88 23.02 0.42
N GLU A 51 -8.86 23.01 1.28
CA GLU A 51 -7.57 23.64 1.00
C GLU A 51 -6.79 22.91 -0.11
N LEU A 52 -6.79 21.57 -0.08
CA LEU A 52 -6.15 20.75 -1.12
C LEU A 52 -6.75 21.04 -2.50
N LYS A 53 -8.09 21.08 -2.59
CA LYS A 53 -8.81 21.40 -3.83
C LYS A 53 -8.54 22.80 -4.32
N GLN A 54 -8.49 23.78 -3.41
CA GLN A 54 -8.18 25.17 -3.76
C GLN A 54 -6.80 25.30 -4.43
N LYS A 55 -5.83 24.46 -4.03
CA LYS A 55 -4.51 24.40 -4.66
C LYS A 55 -4.41 23.43 -5.85
N GLY A 56 -5.53 22.84 -6.28
CA GLY A 56 -5.55 21.88 -7.39
C GLY A 56 -4.86 20.55 -7.09
N ILE A 57 -4.62 20.25 -5.82
CA ILE A 57 -3.96 19.00 -5.38
C ILE A 57 -4.97 17.87 -5.44
N LYS A 58 -4.62 16.78 -6.15
CA LYS A 58 -5.47 15.59 -6.28
C LYS A 58 -5.46 14.76 -5.01
N VAL A 59 -6.63 14.35 -4.54
CA VAL A 59 -6.77 13.56 -3.31
C VAL A 59 -7.29 12.18 -3.61
N ILE A 60 -6.52 11.16 -3.24
CA ILE A 60 -6.78 9.76 -3.57
C ILE A 60 -6.67 8.89 -2.30
N PRO A 61 -7.72 8.78 -1.48
CA PRO A 61 -7.70 7.95 -0.28
C PRO A 61 -7.70 6.45 -0.60
N VAL A 62 -7.11 5.67 0.30
CA VAL A 62 -7.19 4.21 0.32
C VAL A 62 -8.50 3.78 0.98
N VAL A 63 -9.19 2.80 0.39
CA VAL A 63 -10.45 2.24 0.87
C VAL A 63 -10.41 0.73 0.87
N SER A 64 -11.05 0.14 1.89
CA SER A 64 -11.16 -1.31 2.07
C SER A 64 -12.61 -1.82 2.05
N SER A 65 -13.57 -0.95 1.71
CA SER A 65 -15.00 -1.29 1.60
C SER A 65 -15.75 -0.34 0.68
N VAL A 66 -16.86 -0.83 0.11
CA VAL A 66 -17.80 -0.04 -0.71
C VAL A 66 -18.41 1.12 0.08
N ALA A 67 -18.76 0.90 1.35
CA ALA A 67 -19.37 1.93 2.19
C ALA A 67 -18.41 3.12 2.40
N LEU A 68 -17.11 2.83 2.62
CA LEU A 68 -16.08 3.85 2.74
C LEU A 68 -15.85 4.58 1.41
N ALA A 69 -15.80 3.85 0.29
CA ALA A 69 -15.67 4.42 -1.06
C ALA A 69 -16.77 5.45 -1.35
N LYS A 70 -18.05 5.07 -1.20
CA LYS A 70 -19.20 5.97 -1.38
C LYS A 70 -19.17 7.18 -0.45
N ARG A 71 -18.68 7.00 0.78
CA ARG A 71 -18.56 8.11 1.74
C ARG A 71 -17.52 9.14 1.28
N LEU A 72 -16.37 8.69 0.82
CA LEU A 72 -15.28 9.57 0.38
C LEU A 72 -15.59 10.24 -0.97
N GLU A 73 -16.28 9.54 -1.86
CA GLU A 73 -16.84 10.14 -3.08
C GLU A 73 -17.75 11.31 -2.76
N ARG A 74 -18.68 11.18 -1.80
CA ARG A 74 -19.55 12.30 -1.37
C ARG A 74 -18.78 13.47 -0.76
N GLN A 75 -17.59 13.24 -0.23
CA GLN A 75 -16.70 14.33 0.23
C GLN A 75 -15.94 14.99 -0.94
N GLY A 76 -16.01 14.39 -2.13
CA GLY A 76 -15.48 14.88 -3.39
C GLY A 76 -13.99 14.64 -3.55
N VAL A 77 -13.48 13.48 -3.17
CA VAL A 77 -12.11 13.07 -3.55
C VAL A 77 -12.00 12.84 -5.06
N ASP A 78 -10.79 12.83 -5.61
CA ASP A 78 -10.57 12.79 -7.07
C ASP A 78 -10.52 11.36 -7.65
N ALA A 79 -10.09 10.39 -6.85
CA ALA A 79 -10.01 8.97 -7.21
C ALA A 79 -9.95 8.13 -5.91
N LEU A 80 -10.00 6.81 -6.03
CA LEU A 80 -9.92 5.89 -4.89
C LEU A 80 -8.87 4.81 -5.13
N ILE A 81 -8.15 4.42 -4.10
CA ILE A 81 -7.33 3.20 -4.11
C ILE A 81 -8.10 2.10 -3.38
N ALA A 82 -8.56 1.08 -4.10
CA ALA A 82 -9.21 -0.09 -3.52
C ALA A 82 -8.14 -1.14 -3.16
N GLU A 83 -7.85 -1.28 -1.87
CA GLU A 83 -6.76 -2.14 -1.39
C GLU A 83 -7.28 -3.43 -0.74
N GLY A 84 -6.96 -4.56 -1.39
CA GLY A 84 -7.31 -5.88 -0.90
C GLY A 84 -6.44 -6.37 0.25
N CYS A 85 -6.96 -7.32 1.03
CA CYS A 85 -6.33 -7.84 2.24
C CYS A 85 -5.01 -8.61 2.00
N GLU A 86 -4.71 -8.97 0.75
CA GLU A 86 -3.44 -9.54 0.30
C GLU A 86 -2.29 -8.51 0.23
N ALA A 87 -2.58 -7.21 0.36
CA ALA A 87 -1.58 -6.15 0.47
C ALA A 87 -0.70 -6.28 1.73
N GLY A 88 0.49 -5.66 1.71
CA GLY A 88 1.38 -5.60 2.87
C GLY A 88 1.07 -4.40 3.76
N GLY A 89 1.34 -4.51 5.07
CA GLY A 89 1.02 -3.44 6.03
C GLY A 89 -0.39 -3.55 6.57
N HIS A 90 -1.02 -2.43 6.93
CA HIS A 90 -2.38 -2.45 7.48
C HIS A 90 -3.39 -2.85 6.42
N ILE A 91 -4.31 -3.77 6.74
CA ILE A 91 -5.24 -4.35 5.75
C ILE A 91 -6.70 -4.30 6.20
N GLY A 92 -7.61 -4.32 5.22
CA GLY A 92 -9.01 -4.69 5.45
C GLY A 92 -9.24 -6.20 5.39
N GLU A 93 -10.50 -6.60 5.19
CA GLU A 93 -10.89 -8.01 5.11
C GLU A 93 -11.14 -8.50 3.69
N LEU A 94 -11.63 -7.62 2.80
CA LEU A 94 -11.98 -7.98 1.43
C LEU A 94 -10.72 -8.19 0.58
N THR A 95 -10.75 -9.17 -0.31
CA THR A 95 -9.65 -9.44 -1.26
C THR A 95 -9.69 -8.48 -2.45
N THR A 96 -8.58 -8.30 -3.15
CA THR A 96 -8.51 -7.40 -4.33
C THR A 96 -9.51 -7.85 -5.40
N MET A 97 -9.62 -9.17 -5.62
CA MET A 97 -10.54 -9.77 -6.59
C MET A 97 -12.00 -9.38 -6.37
N VAL A 98 -12.45 -9.31 -5.11
CA VAL A 98 -13.85 -8.97 -4.80
C VAL A 98 -14.04 -7.48 -4.54
N LEU A 99 -13.07 -6.81 -3.94
CA LEU A 99 -13.18 -5.40 -3.54
C LEU A 99 -13.20 -4.48 -4.75
N VAL A 100 -12.27 -4.67 -5.69
CA VAL A 100 -12.09 -3.78 -6.84
C VAL A 100 -13.37 -3.62 -7.67
N PRO A 101 -13.99 -4.69 -8.21
CA PRO A 101 -15.18 -4.55 -9.05
C PRO A 101 -16.36 -3.97 -8.26
N GLN A 102 -16.56 -4.39 -7.00
CA GLN A 102 -17.62 -3.84 -6.16
C GLN A 102 -17.45 -2.34 -5.89
N VAL A 103 -16.22 -1.84 -5.75
CA VAL A 103 -15.96 -0.41 -5.59
C VAL A 103 -16.18 0.32 -6.91
N VAL A 104 -15.68 -0.21 -8.03
CA VAL A 104 -15.88 0.35 -9.38
C VAL A 104 -17.37 0.53 -9.69
N ASP A 105 -18.19 -0.50 -9.47
CA ASP A 105 -19.63 -0.44 -9.75
C ASP A 105 -20.39 0.52 -8.83
N ALA A 106 -19.80 0.86 -7.68
CA ALA A 106 -20.45 1.62 -6.63
C ALA A 106 -20.22 3.13 -6.68
N VAL A 107 -19.24 3.61 -7.46
CA VAL A 107 -18.79 5.00 -7.49
C VAL A 107 -18.59 5.48 -8.94
N GLY A 108 -18.70 6.78 -9.16
CA GLY A 108 -18.39 7.44 -10.44
C GLY A 108 -16.94 7.91 -10.56
N LEU A 109 -16.09 7.64 -9.57
CA LEU A 109 -14.68 8.05 -9.52
C LEU A 109 -13.74 6.98 -10.12
N PRO A 110 -12.57 7.39 -10.65
CA PRO A 110 -11.50 6.45 -10.99
C PRO A 110 -11.08 5.58 -9.81
N VAL A 111 -10.96 4.28 -10.03
CA VAL A 111 -10.49 3.31 -9.04
C VAL A 111 -9.14 2.75 -9.44
N ILE A 112 -8.21 2.74 -8.48
CA ILE A 112 -6.87 2.17 -8.59
C ILE A 112 -6.84 0.90 -7.75
N ALA A 113 -6.48 -0.24 -8.35
CA ALA A 113 -6.39 -1.50 -7.61
C ALA A 113 -5.07 -1.61 -6.84
N ALA A 114 -5.13 -2.07 -5.59
CA ALA A 114 -3.96 -2.36 -4.76
C ALA A 114 -4.10 -3.71 -4.04
N GLY A 115 -2.96 -4.33 -3.74
CA GLY A 115 -2.89 -5.67 -3.13
C GLY A 115 -2.75 -6.78 -4.17
N GLY A 116 -1.83 -7.73 -3.93
CA GLY A 116 -1.63 -8.89 -4.80
C GLY A 116 -0.89 -8.64 -6.13
N ILE A 117 -0.77 -7.38 -6.59
CA ILE A 117 -0.21 -7.04 -7.90
C ILE A 117 1.32 -6.89 -7.81
N ALA A 118 2.06 -7.75 -8.51
CA ALA A 118 3.52 -7.71 -8.59
C ALA A 118 4.09 -7.85 -10.01
N ASP A 119 3.27 -8.23 -10.99
CA ASP A 119 3.65 -8.40 -12.40
C ASP A 119 2.46 -8.10 -13.33
N ALA A 120 2.72 -8.20 -14.63
CA ALA A 120 1.76 -7.88 -15.70
C ALA A 120 0.44 -8.65 -15.61
N ARG A 121 0.42 -9.88 -15.07
CA ARG A 121 -0.82 -10.66 -14.94
C ARG A 121 -1.75 -10.02 -13.92
N GLY A 122 -1.19 -9.57 -12.80
CA GLY A 122 -1.94 -8.84 -11.79
C GLY A 122 -2.47 -7.50 -12.31
N PHE A 123 -1.68 -6.79 -13.13
CA PHE A 123 -2.11 -5.53 -13.73
C PHE A 123 -3.22 -5.76 -14.77
N ALA A 124 -3.06 -6.70 -15.71
CA ALA A 124 -4.10 -7.06 -16.66
C ALA A 124 -5.41 -7.49 -15.95
N ALA A 125 -5.32 -8.32 -14.91
CA ALA A 125 -6.47 -8.72 -14.12
C ALA A 125 -7.17 -7.52 -13.45
N ALA A 126 -6.41 -6.58 -12.87
CA ALA A 126 -6.98 -5.39 -12.26
C ALA A 126 -7.74 -4.51 -13.26
N LEU A 127 -7.22 -4.36 -14.48
CA LEU A 127 -7.91 -3.63 -15.56
C LEU A 127 -9.21 -4.34 -15.96
N LEU A 128 -9.20 -5.67 -16.05
CA LEU A 128 -10.40 -6.47 -16.34
C LEU A 128 -11.45 -6.41 -15.20
N LEU A 129 -11.02 -6.15 -13.96
CA LEU A 129 -11.92 -5.88 -12.83
C LEU A 129 -12.49 -4.45 -12.83
N GLY A 130 -12.15 -3.63 -13.82
CA GLY A 130 -12.66 -2.27 -13.99
C GLY A 130 -11.80 -1.17 -13.36
N ALA A 131 -10.63 -1.49 -12.78
CA ALA A 131 -9.71 -0.46 -12.31
C ALA A 131 -9.08 0.31 -13.50
N GLN A 132 -8.73 1.57 -13.29
CA GLN A 132 -8.07 2.43 -14.29
C GLN A 132 -6.57 2.57 -14.05
N GLY A 133 -6.03 1.84 -13.09
CA GLY A 133 -4.62 1.83 -12.73
C GLY A 133 -4.35 0.89 -11.57
N VAL A 134 -3.08 0.74 -11.22
CA VAL A 134 -2.63 -0.14 -10.13
C VAL A 134 -1.64 0.55 -9.21
N GLN A 135 -1.68 0.21 -7.93
CA GLN A 135 -0.70 0.61 -6.92
C GLN A 135 0.06 -0.64 -6.44
N LEU A 136 1.39 -0.61 -6.58
CA LEU A 136 2.28 -1.69 -6.18
C LEU A 136 3.14 -1.26 -4.99
N GLY A 137 3.11 -2.06 -3.92
CA GLY A 137 3.98 -1.88 -2.75
C GLY A 137 5.17 -2.83 -2.79
N THR A 138 4.94 -4.11 -2.46
CA THR A 138 5.99 -5.13 -2.27
C THR A 138 6.96 -5.26 -3.43
N ARG A 139 6.50 -5.16 -4.69
CA ARG A 139 7.38 -5.20 -5.88
C ARG A 139 8.37 -4.04 -5.92
N PHE A 140 7.97 -2.83 -5.52
CA PHE A 140 8.83 -1.64 -5.51
C PHE A 140 9.77 -1.56 -4.30
N VAL A 141 9.50 -2.31 -3.22
CA VAL A 141 10.49 -2.48 -2.14
C VAL A 141 11.78 -3.12 -2.69
N CYS A 142 11.65 -4.01 -3.66
CA CYS A 142 12.77 -4.64 -4.38
C CYS A 142 13.25 -3.84 -5.59
N ALA A 143 12.91 -2.54 -5.70
CA ALA A 143 13.56 -1.65 -6.65
C ALA A 143 15.00 -1.31 -6.21
N LYS A 144 15.94 -1.14 -7.15
CA LYS A 144 17.32 -0.74 -6.83
C LYS A 144 17.37 0.61 -6.10
N GLU A 145 16.47 1.51 -6.46
CA GLU A 145 16.33 2.87 -5.93
C GLU A 145 15.69 2.92 -4.54
N CYS A 146 15.04 1.83 -4.10
CA CYS A 146 14.43 1.76 -2.78
C CYS A 146 15.53 1.69 -1.70
N THR A 147 15.48 2.61 -0.74
CA THR A 147 16.52 2.79 0.29
C THR A 147 16.30 1.93 1.54
N VAL A 148 15.38 0.96 1.50
CA VAL A 148 15.25 0.00 2.60
C VAL A 148 16.51 -0.85 2.68
N HIS A 149 16.82 -1.32 3.88
CA HIS A 149 17.96 -2.17 4.13
C HIS A 149 17.90 -3.45 3.25
N GLU A 150 19.04 -3.87 2.73
CA GLU A 150 19.13 -5.01 1.79
C GLU A 150 18.57 -6.32 2.35
N ASN A 151 18.72 -6.57 3.66
CA ASN A 151 18.08 -7.70 4.33
C ASN A 151 16.55 -7.74 4.13
N TYR A 152 15.88 -6.58 4.10
CA TYR A 152 14.45 -6.50 3.86
C TYR A 152 14.11 -6.97 2.44
N LYS A 153 14.86 -6.50 1.43
CA LYS A 153 14.70 -6.93 0.03
C LYS A 153 14.94 -8.43 -0.12
N LYS A 154 15.98 -8.96 0.53
CA LYS A 154 16.30 -10.38 0.56
C LYS A 154 15.19 -11.21 1.22
N ALA A 155 14.59 -10.71 2.30
CA ALA A 155 13.46 -11.38 2.95
C ALA A 155 12.24 -11.48 2.02
N ILE A 156 11.93 -10.43 1.26
CA ILE A 156 10.87 -10.47 0.23
C ILE A 156 11.19 -11.49 -0.86
N ILE A 157 12.41 -11.47 -1.42
CA ILE A 157 12.80 -12.38 -2.52
C ILE A 157 12.82 -13.85 -2.07
N ALA A 158 13.17 -14.11 -0.81
CA ALA A 158 13.18 -15.45 -0.24
C ALA A 158 11.77 -15.98 0.08
N ALA A 159 10.79 -15.09 0.29
CA ALA A 159 9.46 -15.44 0.72
C ALA A 159 8.73 -16.33 -0.29
N LYS A 160 8.02 -17.33 0.24
CA LYS A 160 7.09 -18.19 -0.48
C LYS A 160 5.65 -17.69 -0.36
N ASP A 161 4.76 -18.31 -1.11
CA ASP A 161 3.32 -18.00 -1.17
C ASP A 161 2.64 -17.94 0.22
N ARG A 162 3.09 -18.78 1.16
CA ARG A 162 2.51 -18.90 2.53
C ARG A 162 3.31 -18.21 3.63
N ASP A 163 4.36 -17.45 3.29
CA ASP A 163 5.28 -16.89 4.28
C ASP A 163 4.79 -15.58 4.91
N THR A 164 3.65 -15.04 4.48
CA THR A 164 3.05 -13.87 5.15
C THR A 164 1.97 -14.29 6.14
N VAL A 165 1.83 -13.50 7.21
CA VAL A 165 0.79 -13.63 8.24
C VAL A 165 0.14 -12.29 8.51
N VAL A 166 -0.98 -12.33 9.22
CA VAL A 166 -1.68 -11.14 9.71
C VAL A 166 -1.66 -11.16 11.23
N THR A 167 -1.01 -10.17 11.83
CA THR A 167 -0.94 -9.94 13.29
C THR A 167 -1.88 -8.82 13.70
N GLY A 168 -2.31 -8.77 14.96
CA GLY A 168 -3.05 -7.62 15.49
C GLY A 168 -4.48 -7.54 14.99
N ARG A 169 -5.12 -8.70 14.76
CA ARG A 169 -6.56 -8.73 14.44
C ARG A 169 -7.37 -8.32 15.66
N SER A 170 -6.95 -8.74 16.85
CA SER A 170 -7.59 -8.43 18.13
C SER A 170 -7.55 -6.94 18.48
N THR A 171 -6.61 -6.18 17.91
CA THR A 171 -6.46 -4.73 18.16
C THR A 171 -7.36 -3.89 17.26
N GLY A 172 -8.01 -4.48 16.25
CA GLY A 172 -8.73 -3.75 15.21
C GLY A 172 -7.81 -3.11 14.15
N HIS A 173 -6.50 -3.32 14.24
CA HIS A 173 -5.49 -2.78 13.32
C HIS A 173 -4.63 -3.90 12.74
N PRO A 174 -5.22 -4.81 11.93
CA PRO A 174 -4.49 -5.97 11.40
C PRO A 174 -3.39 -5.54 10.44
N VAL A 175 -2.22 -6.17 10.57
CA VAL A 175 -1.04 -5.88 9.76
C VAL A 175 -0.53 -7.16 9.09
N ARG A 176 -0.38 -7.14 7.77
CA ARG A 176 0.27 -8.20 7.01
C ARG A 176 1.79 -8.02 6.94
N VAL A 177 2.51 -9.07 7.32
CA VAL A 177 3.96 -9.11 7.50
C VAL A 177 4.52 -10.47 7.10
N ILE A 178 5.77 -10.53 6.65
CA ILE A 178 6.50 -11.80 6.49
C ILE A 178 6.73 -12.41 7.88
N ARG A 179 6.43 -13.71 8.00
CA ARG A 179 6.54 -14.48 9.23
C ARG A 179 7.99 -14.52 9.71
N ASN A 180 8.24 -14.08 10.94
CA ASN A 180 9.56 -14.13 11.60
C ASN A 180 9.41 -14.35 13.11
N LYS A 181 10.44 -14.04 13.93
CA LYS A 181 10.33 -14.22 15.39
C LYS A 181 9.37 -13.22 16.02
N LEU A 182 9.37 -11.96 15.58
CA LEU A 182 8.39 -10.96 16.04
C LEU A 182 6.96 -11.44 15.83
N THR A 183 6.62 -11.92 14.62
CA THR A 183 5.24 -12.32 14.34
C THR A 183 4.82 -13.53 15.16
N ARG A 184 5.72 -14.48 15.42
CA ARG A 184 5.44 -15.67 16.25
C ARG A 184 5.20 -15.28 17.71
N GLU A 185 6.01 -14.35 18.24
CA GLU A 185 5.80 -13.80 19.58
C GLU A 185 4.47 -13.05 19.66
N TYR A 186 4.18 -12.21 18.66
CA TYR A 186 2.93 -11.45 18.58
C TYR A 186 1.70 -12.38 18.55
N GLU A 187 1.69 -13.38 17.66
CA GLU A 187 0.62 -14.38 17.56
C GLU A 187 0.44 -15.17 18.86
N ALA A 188 1.52 -15.47 19.60
CA ALA A 188 1.44 -16.15 20.89
C ALA A 188 0.78 -15.26 21.95
N ARG A 189 1.22 -14.00 22.09
CA ARG A 189 0.62 -13.03 23.03
C ARG A 189 -0.84 -12.74 22.71
N GLU A 190 -1.18 -12.65 21.43
CA GLU A 190 -2.55 -12.44 20.98
C GLU A 190 -3.46 -13.64 21.36
N LYS A 191 -2.95 -14.88 21.26
CA LYS A 191 -3.65 -16.10 21.72
C LYS A 191 -3.79 -16.19 23.24
N GLU A 192 -2.81 -15.67 23.98
CA GLU A 192 -2.84 -15.58 25.45
C GLU A 192 -3.79 -14.49 25.96
N GLY A 193 -4.40 -13.69 25.08
CA GLY A 193 -5.32 -12.62 25.45
C GLY A 193 -4.62 -11.35 25.96
N ALA A 194 -3.37 -11.10 25.53
CA ALA A 194 -2.67 -9.86 25.85
C ALA A 194 -3.49 -8.63 25.44
N SER A 195 -3.41 -7.59 26.26
CA SER A 195 -4.13 -6.34 26.02
C SER A 195 -3.62 -5.62 24.75
N VAL A 196 -4.49 -4.79 24.15
CA VAL A 196 -4.13 -3.96 22.99
C VAL A 196 -2.84 -3.16 23.23
N LYS A 197 -2.70 -2.57 24.44
CA LYS A 197 -1.53 -1.79 24.82
C LYS A 197 -0.23 -2.60 24.86
N GLU A 198 -0.29 -3.87 25.29
CA GLU A 198 0.88 -4.75 25.28
C GLU A 198 1.29 -5.13 23.87
N LEU A 199 0.30 -5.43 23.01
CA LEU A 199 0.51 -5.74 21.60
C LEU A 199 1.04 -4.54 20.80
N GLU A 200 0.54 -3.33 21.08
CA GLU A 200 1.05 -2.08 20.50
C GLU A 200 2.51 -1.83 20.85
N ARG A 201 2.88 -2.00 22.13
CA ARG A 201 4.28 -1.89 22.59
C ARG A 201 5.20 -2.87 21.89
N LEU A 202 4.73 -4.09 21.60
CA LEU A 202 5.51 -5.09 20.88
C LEU A 202 5.78 -4.68 19.42
N GLY A 203 4.84 -3.97 18.79
CA GLY A 203 4.94 -3.48 17.41
C GLY A 203 5.65 -2.13 17.24
N GLU A 204 5.80 -1.35 18.31
CA GLU A 204 6.38 -0.01 18.28
C GLU A 204 7.82 -0.02 17.73
N GLY A 205 8.09 0.85 16.74
CA GLY A 205 9.41 0.98 16.11
C GLY A 205 9.88 -0.22 15.28
N LYS A 206 9.12 -1.32 15.21
CA LYS A 206 9.56 -2.56 14.55
C LYS A 206 9.67 -2.43 13.04
N LEU A 207 8.84 -1.62 12.39
CA LEU A 207 8.98 -1.35 10.95
C LEU A 207 10.30 -0.63 10.67
N ALA A 208 10.66 0.38 11.45
CA ALA A 208 11.92 1.10 11.30
C ALA A 208 13.13 0.19 11.59
N ALA A 209 13.03 -0.72 12.58
CA ALA A 209 14.07 -1.72 12.84
C ALA A 209 14.33 -2.61 11.62
N ALA A 210 13.28 -3.10 10.96
CA ALA A 210 13.43 -3.88 9.73
C ALA A 210 13.92 -3.02 8.55
N ALA A 211 13.23 -1.92 8.27
CA ALA A 211 13.42 -1.13 7.05
C ALA A 211 14.72 -0.33 7.04
N ILE A 212 15.18 0.17 8.18
CA ILE A 212 16.38 1.02 8.28
C ILE A 212 17.57 0.21 8.82
N LYS A 213 17.36 -0.55 9.90
CA LYS A 213 18.46 -1.29 10.58
C LYS A 213 18.64 -2.71 10.06
N GLY A 214 17.77 -3.20 9.18
CA GLY A 214 17.88 -4.53 8.60
C GLY A 214 17.56 -5.68 9.55
N ASP A 215 16.91 -5.41 10.68
CA ASP A 215 16.46 -6.44 11.62
C ASP A 215 15.23 -7.15 11.06
N ILE A 216 15.46 -8.22 10.31
CA ILE A 216 14.40 -9.08 9.77
C ILE A 216 13.98 -10.19 10.76
N VAL A 217 14.63 -10.29 11.91
CA VAL A 217 14.36 -11.34 12.91
C VAL A 217 13.25 -10.86 13.86
N TYR A 218 13.42 -9.67 14.42
CA TYR A 218 12.48 -9.04 15.37
C TYR A 218 11.87 -7.73 14.87
N GLY A 219 12.20 -7.29 13.65
CA GLY A 219 11.51 -6.17 13.00
C GLY A 219 10.25 -6.60 12.25
N SER A 220 9.42 -5.63 11.90
CA SER A 220 8.18 -5.82 11.13
C SER A 220 8.48 -5.71 9.65
N VAL A 221 8.61 -6.86 8.98
CA VAL A 221 8.85 -6.94 7.53
C VAL A 221 7.50 -6.96 6.81
N MET A 222 6.82 -5.81 6.77
CA MET A 222 5.56 -5.63 6.06
C MET A 222 5.70 -5.91 4.56
N ALA A 223 4.98 -6.93 4.07
CA ALA A 223 4.91 -7.27 2.65
C ALA A 223 3.59 -8.01 2.36
N GLY A 224 3.09 -7.85 1.14
CA GLY A 224 1.89 -8.55 0.68
C GLY A 224 2.16 -10.00 0.33
N GLN A 225 1.10 -10.77 0.10
CA GLN A 225 1.21 -12.15 -0.41
C GLN A 225 1.88 -12.21 -1.79
N SER A 226 1.88 -11.09 -2.52
CA SER A 226 2.60 -10.94 -3.78
C SER A 226 4.12 -11.08 -3.64
N ALA A 227 4.68 -11.11 -2.42
CA ALA A 227 6.10 -11.36 -2.19
C ALA A 227 6.61 -12.64 -2.88
N GLY A 228 5.80 -13.71 -2.91
CA GLY A 228 6.15 -14.96 -3.59
C GLY A 228 6.29 -14.85 -5.11
N LEU A 229 5.84 -13.74 -5.72
CA LEU A 229 6.01 -13.44 -7.14
C LEU A 229 7.26 -12.56 -7.41
N VAL A 230 7.89 -12.02 -6.37
CA VAL A 230 9.03 -11.09 -6.49
C VAL A 230 10.34 -11.87 -6.53
N ALA A 231 10.82 -12.22 -7.74
CA ALA A 231 11.99 -13.07 -7.90
C ALA A 231 13.36 -12.36 -7.92
N LYS A 232 13.39 -11.04 -8.17
CA LYS A 232 14.65 -10.30 -8.40
C LYS A 232 14.57 -8.84 -7.95
N ILE A 233 15.72 -8.25 -7.64
CA ILE A 233 15.90 -6.80 -7.58
C ILE A 233 16.02 -6.27 -9.01
N ALA A 234 15.28 -5.22 -9.34
CA ALA A 234 15.31 -4.58 -10.66
C ALA A 234 15.25 -3.05 -10.51
N THR A 235 15.59 -2.29 -11.54
CA THR A 235 15.38 -0.83 -11.47
C THR A 235 13.88 -0.52 -11.46
N ALA A 236 13.48 0.63 -10.92
CA ALA A 236 12.10 1.09 -11.00
C ALA A 236 11.63 1.20 -12.46
N ALA A 237 12.51 1.61 -13.37
CA ALA A 237 12.24 1.68 -14.80
C ALA A 237 11.94 0.28 -15.40
N ASP A 238 12.77 -0.72 -15.10
CA ASP A 238 12.57 -2.09 -15.58
C ASP A 238 11.26 -2.68 -15.04
N ILE A 239 10.94 -2.44 -13.76
CA ILE A 239 9.69 -2.91 -13.15
C ILE A 239 8.48 -2.34 -13.90
N ILE A 240 8.47 -1.03 -14.17
CA ILE A 240 7.38 -0.39 -14.92
C ILE A 240 7.31 -0.92 -16.35
N LYS A 241 8.45 -1.05 -17.02
CA LYS A 241 8.52 -1.56 -18.40
C LYS A 241 7.94 -2.98 -18.50
N GLU A 242 8.41 -3.89 -17.65
CA GLU A 242 7.92 -5.27 -17.59
C GLU A 242 6.41 -5.34 -17.28
N LEU A 243 5.91 -4.46 -16.41
CA LEU A 243 4.49 -4.36 -16.08
C LEU A 243 3.66 -3.92 -17.30
N VAL A 244 4.05 -2.82 -17.95
CA VAL A 244 3.28 -2.23 -19.05
C VAL A 244 3.30 -3.13 -20.29
N GLU A 245 4.49 -3.49 -20.78
CA GLU A 245 4.64 -4.31 -21.99
C GLU A 245 3.98 -5.67 -21.81
N GLY A 246 4.16 -6.30 -20.65
CA GLY A 246 3.51 -7.58 -20.36
C GLY A 246 1.98 -7.47 -20.28
N THR A 247 1.45 -6.35 -19.82
CA THR A 247 0.00 -6.14 -19.72
C THR A 247 -0.62 -5.96 -21.09
N GLU A 248 -0.01 -5.14 -21.95
CA GLU A 248 -0.44 -4.97 -23.34
C GLU A 248 -0.49 -6.31 -24.08
N ILE A 249 0.58 -7.11 -23.98
CA ILE A 249 0.62 -8.47 -24.56
C ILE A 249 -0.50 -9.36 -24.05
N LEU A 250 -0.83 -9.31 -22.75
CA LEU A 250 -1.85 -10.16 -22.15
C LEU A 250 -3.26 -9.75 -22.56
N LEU A 251 -3.53 -8.45 -22.70
CA LEU A 251 -4.83 -7.93 -23.13
C LEU A 251 -5.09 -8.16 -24.62
N ASP A 252 -4.04 -8.18 -25.44
CA ASP A 252 -4.14 -8.48 -26.88
C ASP A 252 -4.37 -9.98 -27.19
N ARG A 253 -4.26 -10.86 -26.18
CA ARG A 253 -4.57 -12.28 -26.36
C ARG A 253 -6.07 -12.45 -26.60
N LYS A 254 -6.43 -12.75 -27.84
CA LYS A 254 -7.78 -13.20 -28.18
C LYS A 254 -8.08 -14.49 -27.40
N VAL A 255 -9.16 -14.47 -26.63
CA VAL A 255 -9.78 -15.70 -26.14
C VAL A 255 -10.43 -16.34 -27.36
N GLY A 256 -9.87 -17.47 -27.80
CA GLY A 256 -10.31 -18.20 -29.00
C GLY A 256 -11.72 -18.73 -28.90
#